data_AF-A0A7M1AXG2-F1
#
_entry.id   AF-A0A7M1AXG2-F1
#
_cell.length_a   1.000
_cell.length_b   1.000
_cell.length_c   1.000
_cell.angle_alpha   90.00
_cell.angle_beta   90.00
_cell.angle_gamma   90.00
#
_symmetry.space_group_name_H-M   'P 1'
#
loop_
_entity.id
_entity.type
_entity.pdbx_description
1 polymer ?
#
loop_
_entity_poly.entity_id
_entity_poly.type
_entity_poly.pdbx_seq_one_letter_code
_entity_poly.pdbx_strand_id
1 'polypeptide(L)'
;MIDRVIEMFDIVANDNHGSVWLVLFIGFIFGAIILYSRLDKFEKMAGFMIFEDTLVPRMAMTTVALSSIGFYFLVQNGYATFSIKPIYLTGLIVGAIIFGIGLVILGKCPSAFFVSVSEGRVDAFVGVLGGMTGGAVFTLLYPYIKEFMGPYLGAPQVIDFFSDYSFVIVPVFSAILLLTAYFLPTIEYKDPADFKENK
;
A
#
# COMPACT_ATOMS: atom_id res chain seq x y z
N MET A 1 16.49 -12.69 -17.11
CA MET A 1 15.26 -12.50 -16.29
C MET A 1 15.33 -13.40 -15.06
N ILE A 2 15.64 -14.70 -15.23
CA ILE A 2 15.89 -15.63 -14.11
C ILE A 2 17.05 -15.15 -13.21
N ASP A 3 18.13 -14.63 -13.80
CA ASP A 3 19.28 -14.12 -13.01
C ASP A 3 18.89 -12.96 -12.08
N ARG A 4 17.99 -12.07 -12.53
CA ARG A 4 17.47 -10.99 -11.67
C ARG A 4 16.61 -11.52 -10.53
N VAL A 5 15.86 -12.60 -10.77
CA VAL A 5 15.03 -13.22 -9.72
C VAL A 5 15.93 -13.87 -8.67
N ILE A 6 16.97 -14.59 -9.11
CA ILE A 6 17.97 -15.19 -8.22
C ILE A 6 18.69 -14.08 -7.42
N GLU A 7 19.11 -13.01 -8.09
CA GLU A 7 19.74 -11.85 -7.47
C GLU A 7 18.83 -11.18 -6.43
N MET A 8 17.52 -11.06 -6.69
CA MET A 8 16.55 -10.57 -5.70
C MET A 8 16.48 -11.47 -4.47
N PHE A 9 16.45 -12.79 -4.64
CA PHE A 9 16.46 -13.73 -3.52
C PHE A 9 17.78 -13.69 -2.75
N ASP A 10 18.92 -13.53 -3.44
CA ASP A 10 20.23 -13.40 -2.80
C ASP A 10 20.35 -12.10 -2.00
N ILE A 11 19.79 -11.00 -2.50
CA ILE A 11 19.70 -9.73 -1.75
C ILE A 11 18.86 -9.95 -0.49
N VAL A 12 17.65 -10.50 -0.62
CA VAL A 12 16.74 -10.72 0.53
C VAL A 12 17.31 -11.72 1.54
N ALA A 13 18.05 -12.73 1.08
CA ALA A 13 18.63 -13.75 1.95
C ALA A 13 19.88 -13.27 2.69
N ASN A 14 20.65 -12.35 2.10
CA ASN A 14 21.94 -11.90 2.63
C ASN A 14 21.92 -10.45 3.17
N ASP A 15 20.81 -9.72 3.05
CA ASP A 15 20.70 -8.38 3.64
C ASP A 15 20.70 -8.44 5.16
N ASN A 16 21.38 -7.49 5.81
CA ASN A 16 21.57 -7.43 7.27
C ASN A 16 20.28 -7.18 8.08
N HIS A 17 19.11 -7.09 7.44
CA HIS A 17 17.86 -6.62 8.05
C HIS A 17 16.77 -7.69 8.22
N GLY A 18 17.00 -8.96 7.84
CA GLY A 18 16.13 -10.07 8.21
C GLY A 18 16.29 -11.35 7.38
N SER A 19 16.14 -12.53 8.01
CA SER A 19 16.07 -13.80 7.27
C SER A 19 14.81 -13.85 6.39
N VAL A 20 14.86 -14.59 5.28
CA VAL A 20 13.70 -14.90 4.42
C VAL A 20 12.48 -15.34 5.24
N TRP A 21 12.71 -16.10 6.32
CA TRP A 21 11.68 -16.52 7.28
C TRP A 21 10.97 -15.38 7.99
N LEU A 22 11.72 -14.32 8.34
CA LEU A 22 11.18 -13.13 9.01
C LEU A 22 10.25 -12.37 8.06
N VAL A 23 10.66 -12.19 6.80
CA VAL A 23 9.85 -11.54 5.76
C VAL A 23 8.56 -12.33 5.51
N LEU A 24 8.66 -13.67 5.42
CA LEU A 24 7.49 -14.55 5.27
C LEU A 24 6.53 -14.42 6.47
N PHE A 25 7.06 -14.40 7.69
CA PHE A 25 6.27 -14.29 8.91
C PHE A 25 5.55 -12.94 9.02
N ILE A 26 6.23 -11.83 8.70
CA ILE A 26 5.59 -10.50 8.63
C ILE A 26 4.48 -10.49 7.57
N GLY A 27 4.75 -11.06 6.38
CA GLY A 27 3.75 -11.17 5.33
C GLY A 27 2.52 -11.98 5.76
N PHE A 28 2.72 -13.08 6.48
CA PHE A 28 1.65 -13.89 7.04
C PHE A 28 0.79 -13.10 8.04
N ILE A 29 1.42 -12.38 8.98
CA ILE A 29 0.69 -11.52 9.95
C ILE A 29 -0.09 -10.43 9.21
N PHE A 30 0.53 -9.79 8.21
CA PHE A 30 -0.12 -8.75 7.41
C PHE A 30 -1.35 -9.30 6.66
N GLY A 31 -1.21 -10.47 6.03
CA GLY A 31 -2.33 -11.16 5.36
C GLY A 31 -3.45 -11.52 6.32
N ALA A 32 -3.12 -12.04 7.51
CA ALA A 32 -4.09 -12.38 8.54
C ALA A 32 -4.87 -11.14 9.03
N ILE A 33 -4.20 -10.00 9.19
CA ILE A 33 -4.86 -8.72 9.57
C ILE A 33 -5.85 -8.28 8.48
N ILE A 34 -5.46 -8.35 7.21
CA ILE A 34 -6.35 -7.96 6.10
C ILE A 34 -7.58 -8.87 6.07
N LEU A 35 -7.39 -10.20 6.17
CA LEU A 35 -8.48 -11.17 6.18
C LEU A 35 -9.43 -10.92 7.36
N TYR A 36 -8.88 -10.61 8.54
CA TYR A 36 -9.69 -10.27 9.72
C TYR A 36 -10.50 -8.98 9.51
N SER A 37 -9.92 -7.98 8.84
CA SER A 37 -10.59 -6.71 8.56
C SER A 37 -11.67 -6.78 7.46
N ARG A 38 -11.80 -7.91 6.75
CA ARG A 38 -12.72 -8.11 5.62
C ARG A 38 -12.55 -7.08 4.49
N LEU A 39 -11.39 -6.44 4.41
CA LEU A 39 -11.04 -5.44 3.39
C LEU A 39 -10.70 -6.07 2.03
N ASP A 40 -10.66 -7.40 1.99
CA ASP A 40 -10.50 -8.19 0.78
C ASP A 40 -11.78 -8.20 -0.08
N LYS A 41 -12.96 -7.86 0.47
CA LYS A 41 -14.24 -7.90 -0.25
C LYS A 41 -14.41 -6.76 -1.26
N PHE A 42 -15.07 -7.06 -2.38
CA PHE A 42 -15.32 -6.07 -3.45
C PHE A 42 -16.30 -4.99 -2.98
N GLU A 43 -17.32 -5.40 -2.24
CA GLU A 43 -18.40 -4.57 -1.73
C GLU A 43 -17.88 -3.47 -0.80
N LYS A 44 -16.84 -3.75 -0.02
CA LYS A 44 -16.19 -2.78 0.86
C LYS A 44 -15.45 -1.70 0.07
N MET A 45 -14.75 -2.09 -1.00
CA MET A 45 -14.05 -1.13 -1.87
C MET A 45 -15.01 -0.34 -2.77
N ALA A 46 -16.02 -1.01 -3.32
CA ALA A 46 -17.07 -0.35 -4.08
C ALA A 46 -17.84 0.66 -3.21
N GLY A 47 -18.22 0.25 -1.99
CA GLY A 47 -18.84 1.10 -0.97
C GLY A 47 -17.99 2.32 -0.64
N PHE A 48 -16.66 2.18 -0.55
CA PHE A 48 -15.76 3.31 -0.41
C PHE A 48 -15.80 4.26 -1.62
N MET A 49 -15.76 3.74 -2.85
CA MET A 49 -15.75 4.57 -4.06
C MET A 49 -17.04 5.38 -4.27
N ILE A 50 -18.18 4.87 -3.79
CA ILE A 50 -19.47 5.57 -3.81
C ILE A 50 -19.76 6.34 -2.51
N PHE A 51 -18.79 6.43 -1.59
CA PHE A 51 -18.90 7.09 -0.29
C PHE A 51 -19.97 6.53 0.65
N GLU A 52 -20.35 5.26 0.49
CA GLU A 52 -21.27 4.54 1.38
C GLU A 52 -20.56 3.73 2.46
N ASP A 53 -19.25 3.46 2.32
CA ASP A 53 -18.43 2.79 3.33
C ASP A 53 -17.21 3.66 3.71
N THR A 54 -17.09 3.94 5.01
CA THR A 54 -16.04 4.79 5.60
C THR A 54 -14.94 3.98 6.29
N LEU A 55 -15.03 2.66 6.29
CA LEU A 55 -14.08 1.76 6.95
C LEU A 55 -12.72 1.83 6.27
N VAL A 56 -12.68 1.75 4.92
CA VAL A 56 -11.44 1.84 4.12
C VAL A 56 -10.66 3.14 4.39
N PRO A 57 -11.25 4.35 4.25
CA PRO A 57 -10.50 5.59 4.45
C PRO A 57 -10.08 5.76 5.92
N ARG A 58 -10.91 5.34 6.88
CA ARG A 58 -10.55 5.37 8.31
C ARG A 58 -9.35 4.48 8.60
N MET A 59 -9.35 3.25 8.08
CA MET A 59 -8.26 2.29 8.27
C MET A 59 -6.97 2.78 7.60
N ALA A 60 -7.06 3.39 6.42
CA ALA A 60 -5.92 4.01 5.76
C ALA A 60 -5.33 5.16 6.61
N MET A 61 -6.17 6.06 7.12
CA MET A 61 -5.72 7.19 7.95
C MET A 61 -5.08 6.75 9.26
N THR A 62 -5.67 5.78 9.97
CA THR A 62 -5.10 5.25 11.23
C THR A 62 -3.79 4.51 10.99
N THR A 63 -3.71 3.73 9.91
CA THR A 63 -2.49 3.02 9.52
C THR A 63 -1.37 4.01 9.20
N VAL A 64 -1.64 5.02 8.37
CA VAL A 64 -0.65 6.05 8.03
C VAL A 64 -0.17 6.79 9.27
N ALA A 65 -1.06 7.16 10.19
CA ALA A 65 -0.71 7.85 11.43
C ALA A 65 0.16 6.99 12.37
N LEU A 66 -0.15 5.71 12.52
CA LEU A 66 0.65 4.80 13.35
C LEU A 66 2.01 4.51 12.70
N SER A 67 2.03 4.28 11.38
CA SER A 67 3.25 4.05 10.62
C SER A 67 4.16 5.27 10.66
N SER A 68 3.67 6.50 10.51
CA SER A 68 4.51 7.70 10.56
C SER A 68 5.22 7.87 11.91
N ILE A 69 4.52 7.63 13.02
CA ILE A 69 5.13 7.67 14.36
C ILE A 69 6.16 6.54 14.50
N GLY A 70 5.79 5.32 14.13
CA GLY A 70 6.67 4.15 14.24
C GLY A 70 7.96 4.34 13.44
N PHE A 71 7.85 4.68 12.15
CA PHE A 71 9.01 4.91 11.28
C PHE A 71 9.91 6.03 11.81
N TYR A 72 9.34 7.12 12.32
CA TYR A 72 10.14 8.20 12.90
C TYR A 72 11.01 7.73 14.06
N PHE A 73 10.46 6.94 15.00
CA PHE A 73 11.25 6.38 16.10
C PHE A 73 12.27 5.35 15.63
N LEU A 74 11.93 4.50 14.66
CA LEU A 74 12.88 3.51 14.12
C LEU A 74 14.08 4.20 13.46
N VAL A 75 13.84 5.28 12.71
CA VAL A 75 14.92 6.05 12.07
C VAL A 75 15.77 6.78 13.11
N GLN A 76 15.16 7.38 14.14
CA GLN A 76 15.91 8.08 15.19
C GLN A 76 16.84 7.14 15.98
N ASN A 77 16.44 5.88 16.17
CA ASN A 77 17.24 4.87 16.85
C ASN A 77 18.25 4.16 15.92
N GLY A 78 18.32 4.54 14.64
CA GLY A 78 19.24 3.95 13.67
C GLY A 78 18.84 2.56 13.16
N TYR A 79 17.61 2.09 13.44
CA TYR A 79 17.11 0.79 12.96
C TYR A 79 16.56 0.84 11.53
N ALA A 80 16.24 2.02 11.00
CA ALA A 80 15.71 2.19 9.65
C ALA A 80 16.28 3.45 8.98
N THR A 81 16.21 3.49 7.64
CA THR A 81 16.60 4.65 6.84
C THR A 81 15.47 5.08 5.91
N PHE A 82 15.35 6.39 5.66
CA PHE A 82 14.39 6.91 4.68
C PHE A 82 14.95 6.77 3.27
N SER A 83 14.49 5.77 2.53
CA SER A 83 14.74 5.65 1.09
C SER A 83 13.56 6.22 0.29
N ILE A 84 13.57 7.53 0.03
CA ILE A 84 12.48 8.22 -0.66
C ILE A 84 12.61 8.06 -2.17
N LYS A 85 11.52 7.66 -2.82
CA LYS A 85 11.47 7.61 -4.28
C LYS A 85 11.41 9.04 -4.86
N PRO A 86 12.29 9.41 -5.80
CA PRO A 86 12.25 10.73 -6.41
C PRO A 86 10.97 10.97 -7.21
N ILE A 87 10.55 12.23 -7.25
CA ILE A 87 9.33 12.68 -7.91
C ILE A 87 9.62 12.94 -9.39
N TYR A 88 8.96 12.16 -10.23
CA TYR A 88 8.82 12.40 -11.67
C TYR A 88 7.36 12.76 -11.94
N LEU A 89 7.05 14.05 -12.12
CA LEU A 89 5.66 14.54 -12.09
C LEU A 89 4.79 13.87 -13.15
N THR A 90 5.26 13.84 -14.40
CA THR A 90 4.52 13.24 -15.52
C THR A 90 4.34 11.74 -15.31
N GLY A 91 5.42 11.04 -14.92
CA GLY A 91 5.37 9.62 -14.59
C GLY A 91 4.39 9.29 -13.47
N LEU A 92 4.36 10.12 -12.43
CA LEU A 92 3.48 9.95 -11.27
C LEU A 92 2.01 10.15 -11.66
N ILE A 93 1.69 11.21 -12.42
CA ILE A 93 0.30 11.50 -12.84
C ILE A 93 -0.22 10.40 -13.76
N VAL A 94 0.55 10.05 -14.81
CA VAL A 94 0.14 9.01 -15.76
C VAL A 94 0.03 7.65 -15.06
N GLY A 95 1.00 7.31 -14.21
CA GLY A 95 0.97 6.09 -13.42
C GLY A 95 -0.23 6.03 -12.46
N ALA A 96 -0.54 7.11 -11.76
CA ALA A 96 -1.67 7.19 -10.84
C ALA A 96 -3.01 7.03 -11.56
N ILE A 97 -3.15 7.61 -12.75
CA ILE A 97 -4.38 7.46 -13.57
C ILE A 97 -4.54 6.00 -14.01
N ILE A 98 -3.51 5.39 -14.61
CA ILE A 98 -3.57 4.00 -15.08
C ILE A 98 -3.84 3.04 -13.92
N PHE A 99 -3.12 3.24 -12.80
CA PHE A 99 -3.30 2.45 -11.60
C PHE A 99 -4.71 2.62 -11.02
N GLY A 100 -5.22 3.85 -10.92
CA GLY A 100 -6.57 4.15 -10.45
C GLY A 100 -7.65 3.51 -11.32
N ILE A 101 -7.53 3.57 -12.65
CA ILE A 101 -8.45 2.90 -13.57
C ILE A 101 -8.46 1.38 -13.30
N GLY A 102 -7.28 0.78 -13.12
CA GLY A 102 -7.16 -0.63 -12.76
C GLY A 102 -7.87 -0.99 -11.45
N LEU A 103 -7.71 -0.15 -10.41
CA LEU A 103 -8.40 -0.33 -9.12
C LEU A 103 -9.92 -0.26 -9.25
N VAL A 104 -10.45 0.64 -10.08
CA VAL A 104 -11.90 0.78 -10.30
C VAL A 104 -12.45 -0.43 -11.06
N ILE A 105 -11.76 -0.88 -12.11
CA ILE A 105 -12.22 -2.02 -12.93
C ILE A 105 -12.24 -3.31 -12.11
N LEU A 106 -11.22 -3.53 -11.28
CA LEU A 106 -11.08 -4.77 -10.50
C LEU A 106 -11.75 -4.68 -9.11
N GLY A 107 -12.04 -3.45 -8.63
CA GLY A 107 -12.72 -3.15 -7.37
C GLY A 107 -12.06 -3.73 -6.11
N LYS A 108 -10.74 -3.88 -6.12
CA LYS A 108 -9.94 -4.32 -4.96
C LYS A 108 -8.64 -3.52 -4.92
N CYS A 109 -8.07 -3.34 -3.73
CA CYS A 109 -6.76 -2.73 -3.55
C CYS A 109 -5.64 -3.77 -3.82
N PRO A 110 -4.39 -3.35 -4.15
CA PRO A 110 -3.32 -4.26 -4.55
C PRO A 110 -3.03 -5.36 -3.51
N SER A 111 -3.11 -5.02 -2.22
CA SER A 111 -2.89 -5.97 -1.13
C SER A 111 -4.05 -6.95 -0.94
N ALA A 112 -5.29 -6.50 -1.18
CA ALA A 112 -6.49 -7.34 -1.09
C ALA A 112 -6.50 -8.47 -2.14
N PHE A 113 -5.93 -8.27 -3.33
CA PHE A 113 -5.89 -9.33 -4.35
C PHE A 113 -5.19 -10.59 -3.86
N PHE A 114 -4.03 -10.45 -3.22
CA PHE A 114 -3.27 -11.61 -2.72
C PHE A 114 -4.03 -12.37 -1.64
N VAL A 115 -4.77 -11.66 -0.79
CA VAL A 115 -5.61 -12.27 0.25
C VAL A 115 -6.83 -12.95 -0.37
N SER A 116 -7.55 -12.30 -1.28
CA SER A 116 -8.68 -12.92 -1.97
C SER A 116 -8.28 -14.16 -2.79
N VAL A 117 -7.09 -14.16 -3.40
CA VAL A 117 -6.57 -15.37 -4.07
C VAL A 117 -6.43 -16.53 -3.09
N SER A 118 -6.00 -16.27 -1.86
CA SER A 118 -5.89 -17.30 -0.82
C SER A 118 -7.24 -17.86 -0.36
N GLU A 119 -8.33 -17.11 -0.54
CA GLU A 119 -9.72 -17.58 -0.31
C GLU A 119 -10.26 -18.40 -1.50
N GLY A 120 -9.51 -18.54 -2.60
CA GLY A 120 -9.93 -19.26 -3.79
C GLY A 120 -10.72 -18.44 -4.81
N ARG A 121 -10.71 -17.09 -4.69
CA ARG A 121 -11.39 -16.18 -5.61
C ARG A 121 -10.65 -16.07 -6.95
N VAL A 122 -11.21 -16.68 -7.99
CA VAL A 122 -10.62 -16.71 -9.34
C VAL A 122 -10.55 -15.33 -9.99
N ASP A 123 -11.52 -14.46 -9.70
CA ASP A 123 -11.53 -13.04 -10.08
C ASP A 123 -10.28 -12.31 -9.59
N ALA A 124 -9.87 -12.56 -8.34
CA ALA A 124 -8.67 -11.96 -7.78
C ALA A 124 -7.39 -12.52 -8.42
N PHE A 125 -7.38 -13.79 -8.82
CA PHE A 125 -6.22 -14.43 -9.43
C PHE A 125 -5.88 -13.81 -10.79
N VAL A 126 -6.89 -13.50 -11.59
CA VAL A 126 -6.71 -12.77 -12.86
C VAL A 126 -6.11 -11.39 -12.61
N GLY A 127 -6.58 -10.69 -11.56
CA GLY A 127 -6.03 -9.40 -11.13
C GLY A 127 -4.55 -9.49 -10.74
N VAL A 128 -4.15 -10.51 -9.96
CA VAL A 128 -2.74 -10.75 -9.59
C VAL A 128 -1.89 -11.02 -10.81
N LEU A 129 -2.31 -11.93 -11.70
CA LEU A 129 -1.56 -12.23 -12.92
C LEU A 129 -1.44 -11.01 -13.84
N GLY A 130 -2.52 -10.25 -14.00
CA GLY A 130 -2.53 -8.98 -14.74
C GLY A 130 -1.56 -7.96 -14.15
N GLY A 131 -1.55 -7.80 -12.83
CA GLY A 131 -0.62 -6.91 -12.13
C GLY A 131 0.85 -7.35 -12.26
N MET A 132 1.14 -8.64 -12.10
CA MET A 132 2.47 -9.20 -12.26
C MET A 132 2.99 -9.06 -13.69
N THR A 133 2.16 -9.39 -14.69
CA THR A 133 2.52 -9.23 -16.10
C THR A 133 2.70 -7.77 -16.48
N GLY A 134 1.82 -6.88 -16.01
CA GLY A 134 1.97 -5.43 -16.17
C GLY A 134 3.27 -4.89 -15.56
N GLY A 135 3.64 -5.34 -14.36
CA GLY A 135 4.91 -4.99 -13.72
C GLY A 135 6.14 -5.51 -14.47
N ALA A 136 6.07 -6.73 -15.02
CA ALA A 136 7.14 -7.30 -15.84
C ALA A 136 7.31 -6.51 -17.15
N VAL A 137 6.20 -6.18 -17.82
CA VAL A 137 6.17 -5.36 -19.04
C VAL A 137 6.72 -3.97 -18.77
N PHE A 138 6.30 -3.33 -17.67
CA PHE A 138 6.83 -2.04 -17.24
C PHE A 138 8.35 -2.10 -16.99
N THR A 139 8.84 -3.16 -16.35
CA THR A 139 10.29 -3.33 -16.10
C THR A 139 11.09 -3.45 -17.40
N LEU A 140 10.55 -4.11 -18.43
CA LEU A 140 11.20 -4.24 -19.74
C LEU A 140 11.16 -2.93 -20.54
N LEU A 141 10.05 -2.20 -20.46
CA LEU A 141 9.86 -0.91 -21.15
C LEU A 141 10.42 0.28 -20.38
N TYR A 142 10.86 0.08 -19.13
CA TYR A 142 11.41 1.11 -18.27
C TYR A 142 12.43 2.05 -18.94
N PRO A 143 13.45 1.57 -19.71
CA PRO A 143 14.39 2.47 -20.38
C PRO A 143 13.69 3.46 -21.32
N TYR A 144 12.66 3.03 -22.05
CA TYR A 144 11.90 3.90 -22.96
C TYR A 144 10.93 4.81 -22.20
N ILE A 145 10.30 4.31 -21.14
CA ILE A 145 9.35 5.09 -20.32
C ILE A 145 10.10 6.18 -19.53
N LYS A 146 11.36 5.94 -19.14
CA LYS A 146 12.17 6.90 -18.39
C LYS A 146 12.38 8.21 -19.13
N GLU A 147 12.51 8.18 -20.45
CA GLU A 147 12.62 9.40 -21.28
C GLU A 147 11.33 10.22 -21.27
N PHE A 148 10.18 9.57 -21.08
CA PHE A 148 8.86 10.19 -21.06
C PHE A 148 8.40 10.64 -19.66
N MET A 149 9.08 10.24 -18.59
CA MET A 149 8.67 10.50 -17.20
C MET A 149 8.73 11.98 -16.77
N GLY A 150 9.30 12.86 -17.59
CA GLY A 150 9.31 14.31 -17.37
C GLY A 150 10.43 14.78 -16.42
N PRO A 151 10.38 16.04 -15.96
CA PRO A 151 11.45 16.64 -15.16
C PRO A 151 11.60 15.97 -13.79
N TYR A 152 12.85 15.75 -13.39
CA TYR A 152 13.22 15.28 -12.06
C TYR A 152 13.05 16.42 -11.04
N LEU A 153 12.15 16.24 -10.08
CA LEU A 153 11.83 17.25 -9.07
C LEU A 153 12.52 16.97 -7.71
N GLY A 154 13.45 16.03 -7.67
CA GLY A 154 14.09 15.61 -6.42
C GLY A 154 13.22 14.69 -5.59
N ALA A 155 13.63 14.46 -4.34
CA ALA A 155 12.89 13.65 -3.37
C ALA A 155 12.52 14.51 -2.13
N PRO A 156 11.69 15.56 -2.31
CA PRO A 156 11.37 16.46 -1.21
C PRO A 156 10.66 15.70 -0.10
N GLN A 157 11.22 15.75 1.11
CA GLN A 157 10.53 15.27 2.31
C GLN A 157 9.84 16.43 3.01
N VAL A 158 8.67 16.17 3.58
CA VAL A 158 8.01 17.13 4.49
C VAL A 158 8.93 17.46 5.68
N ILE A 159 9.79 16.53 6.09
CA ILE A 159 10.76 16.70 7.18
C ILE A 159 11.90 17.66 6.78
N ASP A 160 12.33 17.67 5.51
CA ASP A 160 13.41 18.55 5.04
C ASP A 160 13.03 20.03 5.11
N PHE A 161 11.75 20.36 4.92
CA PHE A 161 11.26 21.73 5.03
C PHE A 161 11.15 22.23 6.49
N PHE A 162 11.18 21.32 7.46
CA PHE A 162 10.95 21.63 8.86
C PHE A 162 11.96 20.92 9.79
N SER A 163 13.24 20.88 9.39
CA SER A 163 14.30 20.14 10.10
C SER A 163 14.32 20.40 11.61
N ASP A 164 14.11 21.66 12.02
CA ASP A 164 14.16 22.11 13.42
C ASP A 164 12.93 21.71 14.26
N TYR A 165 11.81 21.32 13.62
CA TYR A 165 10.55 20.95 14.28
C TYR A 165 10.10 19.51 13.99
N SER A 166 10.96 18.70 13.38
CA SER A 166 10.67 17.32 12.97
C SER A 166 10.05 16.48 14.10
N PHE A 167 10.55 16.65 15.33
CA PHE A 167 10.06 15.93 16.52
C PHE A 167 8.63 16.31 16.92
N VAL A 168 8.18 17.53 16.61
CA VAL A 168 6.83 18.03 16.93
C VAL A 168 5.86 17.78 15.78
N ILE A 169 6.33 17.85 14.53
CA ILE A 169 5.48 17.75 13.35
C ILE A 169 4.93 16.34 13.16
N VAL A 170 5.76 15.30 13.34
CA VAL A 170 5.32 13.91 13.18
C VAL A 170 4.17 13.56 14.13
N PRO A 171 4.26 13.81 15.46
CA PRO A 171 3.15 13.51 16.37
C PRO A 171 1.94 14.41 16.13
N VAL A 172 2.12 15.69 15.77
CA VAL A 172 0.99 16.59 15.46
C VAL A 172 0.26 16.14 14.21
N PHE A 173 0.97 15.82 13.12
CA PHE A 173 0.39 15.30 11.88
C PHE A 173 -0.37 13.99 12.14
N SER A 174 0.24 13.08 12.90
CA SER A 174 -0.38 11.81 13.25
C SER A 174 -1.61 11.99 14.15
N ALA A 175 -1.56 12.93 15.10
CA ALA A 175 -2.71 13.28 15.94
C ALA A 175 -3.85 13.88 15.11
N ILE A 176 -3.56 14.75 14.15
CA ILE A 176 -4.56 15.31 13.23
C ILE A 176 -5.23 14.18 12.44
N LEU A 177 -4.45 13.26 11.85
CA LEU A 177 -4.99 12.12 11.10
C LEU A 177 -5.85 11.19 11.98
N LEU A 178 -5.41 10.91 13.21
CA LEU A 178 -6.19 10.09 14.15
C LEU A 178 -7.48 10.80 14.57
N LEU A 179 -7.43 12.12 14.81
CA LEU A 179 -8.62 12.90 15.11
C LEU A 179 -9.59 12.90 13.92
N THR A 180 -9.09 13.10 12.70
CA THR A 180 -9.93 13.02 11.49
C THR A 180 -10.54 11.64 11.32
N ALA A 181 -9.75 10.57 11.53
CA ALA A 181 -10.26 9.20 11.48
C ALA A 181 -11.30 8.90 12.56
N TYR A 182 -11.15 9.49 13.75
CA TYR A 182 -12.10 9.38 14.86
C TYR A 182 -13.42 10.12 14.58
N PHE A 183 -13.34 11.34 14.02
CA PHE A 183 -14.50 12.14 13.66
C PHE A 183 -15.27 11.63 12.45
N LEU A 184 -14.64 10.79 11.60
CA LEU A 184 -15.34 10.17 10.48
C LEU A 184 -16.49 9.29 11.04
N PRO A 185 -17.74 9.47 10.58
CA PRO A 185 -18.87 8.66 11.03
C PRO A 185 -18.67 7.21 10.58
N THR A 186 -18.96 6.21 11.43
CA THR A 186 -18.88 4.78 11.08
C THR A 186 -20.07 4.41 10.22
N ILE A 187 -19.94 4.65 8.92
CA ILE A 187 -20.86 4.14 7.92
C ILE A 187 -20.21 2.87 7.37
N GLU A 188 -20.88 1.76 7.59
CA GLU A 188 -20.45 0.45 7.15
C GLU A 188 -21.49 -0.11 6.18
N TYR A 189 -21.06 -0.38 4.94
CA TYR A 189 -21.91 -1.06 3.98
C TYR A 189 -22.06 -2.52 4.43
N LYS A 190 -23.31 -2.91 4.71
CA LYS A 190 -23.68 -4.24 5.16
C LYS A 190 -24.08 -5.08 3.95
N ASP A 191 -23.21 -5.97 3.52
CA ASP A 191 -23.52 -6.90 2.44
C ASP A 191 -24.60 -7.90 2.91
N PRO A 192 -25.74 -8.05 2.19
CA PRO A 192 -26.74 -9.07 2.48
C PRO A 192 -26.20 -10.51 2.47
N ALA A 193 -25.07 -10.80 1.81
CA ALA A 193 -24.44 -12.11 1.83
C ALA A 193 -23.80 -12.47 3.19
N ASP A 194 -23.32 -11.49 3.96
CA ASP A 194 -22.67 -11.73 5.27
C ASP A 194 -23.63 -12.24 6.36
N PHE A 195 -24.95 -12.11 6.15
CA PHE A 195 -25.97 -12.58 7.08
C PHE A 195 -26.47 -14.00 6.77
N LYS A 196 -26.14 -14.57 5.60
CA LYS A 196 -26.58 -15.93 5.24
C LYS A 196 -25.75 -17.03 5.90
N GLU A 197 -24.54 -16.75 6.37
CA GLU A 197 -23.71 -17.72 7.10
C GLU A 197 -24.12 -17.93 8.57
N ASN A 198 -25.03 -17.11 9.11
CA ASN A 198 -25.52 -17.20 10.50
C ASN A 198 -26.95 -17.78 10.63
N LYS A 199 -27.40 -18.60 9.66
CA LYS A 199 -28.65 -19.37 9.76
C LYS A 199 -28.45 -20.83 9.43
#